data_AF-A0A317XEQ3-F1
#
_entry.id   AF-A0A317XEQ3-F1
#
_cell.length_a   1.000
_cell.length_b   1.000
_cell.length_c   1.000
_cell.angle_alpha   90.00
_cell.angle_beta   90.00
_cell.angle_gamma   90.00
#
_symmetry.space_group_name_H-M   'P 1'
#
loop_
_entity.id
_entity.type
_entity.pdbx_description
1 polymer ?
#
loop_
_entity_poly.entity_id
_entity_poly.type
_entity_poly.pdbx_seq_one_letter_code
_entity_poly.pdbx_strand_id
1 'polypeptide(L)'
;MTDLQEASNRPEHAVADTSTSSSPPSVQQGEASGNPERKARKEAQKAAKAAQAAAKKAAKQHAAAEASSSSSPTATSSTANSQGSSNGSSKKPHRLDPRSQPTDVQLSKALSYILRHGALKEGLEIRADGFIKLDDVLQRPRVKSINMAESTGGKRRPELKDVLDIVESNDKQRFEVRREEADGWWIRAVQGHSIKAVTEMEHVTLTRDNLDALLSLGQVTSKDDEDPNESLLSQLEAASLQAQVQAQEKGSGGGGGGGGGGGEGGSAGQHLVIHGTNPAAWDQILASGGLKPMTRNHIHLAKGKFGQQGVISGMRKSASRLIYIDVARALADGIPFTISSNGVVLTPGDPAADGLLHSRYFVRVEDQNGNVVWSPSE
;
A
#
# COMPACT_ATOMS: atom_id res chain seq x y z
N MET A 1 -17.74 -86.84 -20.26
CA MET A 1 -18.10 -86.23 -21.56
C MET A 1 -17.31 -84.93 -21.61
N THR A 2 -16.00 -85.01 -21.90
CA THR A 2 -15.38 -85.07 -23.26
C THR A 2 -15.60 -83.76 -24.01
N ASP A 3 -14.64 -82.83 -24.06
CA ASP A 3 -13.28 -82.85 -24.70
C ASP A 3 -13.32 -82.47 -26.19
N LEU A 4 -12.14 -82.08 -26.71
CA LEU A 4 -11.83 -81.55 -28.06
C LEU A 4 -12.14 -80.05 -28.22
N GLN A 5 -11.18 -79.11 -28.35
CA GLN A 5 -9.73 -79.09 -28.69
C GLN A 5 -9.39 -79.08 -30.19
N GLU A 6 -8.52 -78.12 -30.56
CA GLU A 6 -7.63 -77.98 -31.74
C GLU A 6 -8.10 -78.30 -33.19
N ALA A 7 -7.91 -77.32 -34.09
CA ALA A 7 -7.02 -77.43 -35.28
C ALA A 7 -7.03 -76.12 -36.13
N SER A 8 -6.10 -75.84 -37.06
CA SER A 8 -4.63 -76.01 -37.07
C SER A 8 -4.02 -75.28 -38.32
N ASN A 9 -2.69 -75.14 -38.32
CA ASN A 9 -1.77 -75.02 -39.48
C ASN A 9 -1.60 -73.72 -40.34
N ARG A 10 -0.30 -73.38 -40.42
CA ARG A 10 0.51 -72.67 -41.45
C ARG A 10 0.57 -73.49 -42.79
N PRO A 11 1.19 -73.05 -43.93
CA PRO A 11 2.52 -72.38 -44.09
C PRO A 11 2.57 -71.17 -45.07
N GLU A 12 3.45 -70.17 -44.90
CA GLU A 12 4.85 -69.96 -45.38
C GLU A 12 5.09 -69.61 -46.86
N HIS A 13 5.73 -68.44 -47.10
CA HIS A 13 6.81 -68.12 -48.06
C HIS A 13 7.12 -66.60 -47.90
N ALA A 14 8.30 -66.03 -47.63
CA ALA A 14 9.73 -66.40 -47.64
C ALA A 14 10.55 -65.91 -48.87
N VAL A 15 11.12 -64.68 -48.77
CA VAL A 15 12.47 -64.17 -49.17
C VAL A 15 12.57 -62.72 -48.63
N ALA A 16 13.62 -62.26 -47.92
CA ALA A 16 15.03 -62.04 -48.28
C ALA A 16 15.22 -60.91 -49.33
N ASP A 17 16.06 -59.88 -49.14
CA ASP A 17 16.89 -59.47 -47.97
C ASP A 17 17.00 -57.90 -47.94
N THR A 18 17.89 -57.12 -47.30
CA THR A 18 19.29 -57.29 -46.83
C THR A 18 19.68 -56.24 -45.75
N SER A 19 20.95 -56.25 -45.31
CA SER A 19 21.72 -55.28 -44.50
C SER A 19 21.41 -53.77 -44.71
N THR A 20 21.61 -52.85 -43.74
CA THR A 20 22.78 -52.73 -42.82
C THR A 20 22.49 -52.28 -41.38
N SER A 21 23.48 -52.54 -40.50
CA SER A 21 23.69 -52.01 -39.14
C SER A 21 23.59 -50.47 -39.02
N SER A 22 23.39 -49.85 -37.84
CA SER A 22 23.91 -50.25 -36.51
C SER A 22 23.03 -49.84 -35.31
N SER A 23 23.41 -50.33 -34.12
CA SER A 23 22.77 -50.04 -32.83
C SER A 23 23.80 -49.46 -31.81
N PRO A 24 23.49 -49.23 -30.52
CA PRO A 24 23.71 -47.93 -29.88
C PRO A 24 25.00 -47.85 -29.03
N PRO A 25 25.19 -46.75 -28.29
CA PRO A 25 25.20 -46.94 -26.83
C PRO A 25 24.39 -45.89 -26.03
N SER A 26 24.15 -46.21 -24.76
CA SER A 26 23.64 -45.31 -23.72
C SER A 26 24.76 -44.42 -23.12
N VAL A 27 24.48 -43.72 -22.01
CA VAL A 27 25.42 -42.88 -21.21
C VAL A 27 25.63 -41.51 -21.92
N GLN A 28 25.72 -40.33 -21.27
CA GLN A 28 26.39 -39.96 -20.01
C GLN A 28 25.73 -38.75 -19.29
N GLN A 29 26.26 -38.37 -18.12
CA GLN A 29 25.86 -37.20 -17.32
C GLN A 29 26.73 -35.97 -17.62
N GLY A 30 26.26 -34.77 -17.22
CA GLY A 30 27.02 -33.51 -17.23
C GLY A 30 26.59 -32.52 -18.33
N GLU A 31 26.90 -31.22 -18.27
CA GLU A 31 27.39 -30.37 -17.16
C GLU A 31 26.91 -28.91 -17.41
N ALA A 32 27.24 -27.97 -16.53
CA ALA A 32 26.66 -26.62 -16.51
C ALA A 32 27.12 -25.69 -17.67
N SER A 33 26.17 -25.19 -18.47
CA SER A 33 26.37 -24.07 -19.40
C SER A 33 25.59 -22.82 -18.96
N GLY A 34 26.27 -21.91 -18.25
CA GLY A 34 25.66 -20.64 -17.83
C GLY A 34 25.56 -19.64 -19.00
N ASN A 35 24.35 -19.27 -19.43
CA ASN A 35 24.12 -18.35 -20.56
C ASN A 35 25.04 -17.11 -20.47
N PRO A 36 25.91 -16.87 -21.50
CA PRO A 36 26.89 -15.79 -21.48
C PRO A 36 26.26 -14.38 -21.38
N GLU A 37 25.05 -14.15 -21.89
CA GLU A 37 24.33 -12.88 -21.71
C GLU A 37 24.13 -12.53 -20.24
N ARG A 38 23.86 -13.53 -19.38
CA ARG A 38 23.62 -13.33 -17.95
C ARG A 38 24.91 -12.92 -17.22
N LYS A 39 26.07 -13.31 -17.74
CA LYS A 39 27.39 -12.85 -17.28
C LYS A 39 27.64 -11.41 -17.77
N ALA A 40 27.50 -11.16 -19.06
CA ALA A 40 27.68 -9.83 -19.66
C ALA A 40 26.78 -8.76 -19.03
N ARG A 41 25.49 -9.07 -18.80
CA ARG A 41 24.53 -8.14 -18.18
C ARG A 41 24.85 -7.84 -16.70
N LYS A 42 25.39 -8.81 -15.95
CA LYS A 42 25.92 -8.58 -14.58
C LYS A 42 27.17 -7.70 -14.61
N GLU A 43 28.05 -7.91 -15.58
CA GLU A 43 29.29 -7.16 -15.73
C GLU A 43 29.05 -5.70 -16.14
N ALA A 44 28.15 -5.47 -17.10
CA ALA A 44 27.66 -4.15 -17.46
C ALA A 44 27.00 -3.40 -16.28
N GLN A 45 26.17 -4.09 -15.48
CA GLN A 45 25.59 -3.50 -14.25
C GLN A 45 26.66 -3.16 -13.19
N LYS A 46 27.70 -3.98 -13.06
CA LYS A 46 28.84 -3.73 -12.16
C LYS A 46 29.64 -2.49 -12.62
N ALA A 47 29.91 -2.38 -13.92
CA ALA A 47 30.59 -1.24 -14.53
C ALA A 47 29.79 0.06 -14.38
N ALA A 48 28.49 0.06 -14.70
CA ALA A 48 27.62 1.22 -14.54
C ALA A 48 27.55 1.71 -13.09
N LYS A 49 27.45 0.78 -12.12
CA LYS A 49 27.44 1.11 -10.69
C LYS A 49 28.79 1.65 -10.20
N ALA A 50 29.91 1.19 -10.75
CA ALA A 50 31.24 1.73 -10.48
C ALA A 50 31.40 3.16 -11.04
N ALA A 51 30.95 3.41 -12.27
CA ALA A 51 30.97 4.75 -12.88
C ALA A 51 30.13 5.76 -12.08
N GLN A 52 28.92 5.38 -11.65
CA GLN A 52 28.08 6.22 -10.77
C GLN A 52 28.74 6.51 -9.41
N ALA A 53 29.46 5.54 -8.83
CA ALA A 53 30.21 5.75 -7.58
C ALA A 53 31.39 6.71 -7.77
N ALA A 54 32.12 6.61 -8.91
CA ALA A 54 33.20 7.51 -9.26
C ALA A 54 32.70 8.96 -9.46
N ALA A 55 31.64 9.15 -10.26
CA ALA A 55 31.03 10.46 -10.48
C ALA A 55 30.57 11.12 -9.17
N LYS A 56 29.95 10.33 -8.27
CA LYS A 56 29.51 10.83 -6.95
C LYS A 56 30.67 11.16 -6.00
N LYS A 57 31.85 10.54 -6.18
CA LYS A 57 33.08 10.91 -5.46
C LYS A 57 33.65 12.23 -6.01
N ALA A 58 33.74 12.38 -7.34
CA ALA A 58 34.21 13.59 -8.00
C ALA A 58 33.35 14.82 -7.64
N ALA A 59 32.02 14.70 -7.70
CA ALA A 59 31.11 15.78 -7.30
C ALA A 59 31.30 16.23 -5.85
N LYS A 60 31.60 15.29 -4.92
CA LYS A 60 31.90 15.61 -3.52
C LYS A 60 33.28 16.29 -3.35
N GLN A 61 34.22 16.08 -4.27
CA GLN A 61 35.53 16.73 -4.22
C GLN A 61 35.47 18.17 -4.78
N HIS A 62 34.69 18.42 -5.84
CA HIS A 62 34.44 19.80 -6.30
C HIS A 62 33.73 20.65 -5.23
N ALA A 63 32.68 20.10 -4.59
CA ALA A 63 31.96 20.79 -3.51
C ALA A 63 32.79 21.07 -2.24
N ALA A 64 34.03 20.58 -2.16
CA ALA A 64 34.96 20.89 -1.06
C ALA A 64 35.97 21.99 -1.43
N ALA A 65 36.13 22.33 -2.70
CA ALA A 65 37.13 23.30 -3.18
C ALA A 65 36.63 24.76 -3.18
N GLU A 66 35.33 24.98 -3.40
CA GLU A 66 34.74 26.34 -3.41
C GLU A 66 34.53 26.91 -2.00
N ALA A 67 34.66 26.09 -0.95
CA ALA A 67 34.43 26.51 0.44
C ALA A 67 35.64 27.21 1.10
N SER A 68 36.75 27.40 0.39
CA SER A 68 38.03 27.87 0.94
C SER A 68 38.57 29.19 0.37
N SER A 69 37.77 29.98 -0.34
CA SER A 69 38.24 31.18 -1.07
C SER A 69 37.43 32.46 -0.83
N SER A 70 37.26 32.86 0.44
CA SER A 70 36.89 34.25 0.77
C SER A 70 37.34 34.65 2.19
N SER A 71 38.41 35.44 2.31
CA SER A 71 38.88 35.96 3.60
C SER A 71 39.62 37.30 3.45
N SER A 72 39.07 38.37 4.00
CA SER A 72 39.81 39.52 4.54
C SER A 72 38.89 40.44 5.38
N PRO A 73 39.42 41.24 6.34
CA PRO A 73 38.61 41.79 7.42
C PRO A 73 38.63 43.32 7.56
N THR A 74 37.73 43.83 8.38
CA THR A 74 37.89 45.12 9.08
C THR A 74 37.32 45.00 10.49
N ALA A 75 37.86 45.75 11.44
CA ALA A 75 37.48 45.70 12.86
C ALA A 75 37.38 47.10 13.46
N THR A 76 36.55 47.29 14.47
CA THR A 76 36.84 48.13 15.65
C THR A 76 35.84 47.94 16.81
N SER A 77 36.35 48.15 18.02
CA SER A 77 35.70 48.42 19.33
C SER A 77 34.18 48.75 19.35
N SER A 78 33.41 48.33 20.36
CA SER A 78 33.61 48.77 21.77
C SER A 78 32.86 47.94 22.85
N THR A 79 32.99 48.35 24.11
CA THR A 79 32.72 47.57 25.35
C THR A 79 31.36 47.86 26.01
N ALA A 80 30.60 46.84 26.45
CA ALA A 80 29.85 46.84 27.73
C ALA A 80 29.10 45.52 28.08
N ASN A 81 29.70 44.73 28.96
CA ASN A 81 29.13 43.96 30.10
C ASN A 81 27.67 43.38 30.13
N SER A 82 27.63 42.10 30.53
CA SER A 82 26.66 41.42 31.42
C SER A 82 25.38 40.74 30.88
N GLN A 83 25.02 39.69 31.64
CA GLN A 83 23.81 38.86 31.64
C GLN A 83 23.55 38.01 30.37
N GLY A 84 23.28 36.73 30.61
CA GLY A 84 23.21 35.72 29.55
C GLY A 84 21.78 35.30 29.22
N SER A 85 21.57 34.85 27.99
CA SER A 85 20.44 34.00 27.62
C SER A 85 20.86 32.96 26.60
N SER A 86 20.28 31.76 26.67
CA SER A 86 20.67 30.63 25.84
C SER A 86 20.17 30.80 24.41
N ASN A 87 21.08 31.06 23.46
CA ASN A 87 20.72 31.23 22.05
C ASN A 87 20.29 29.89 21.42
N GLY A 88 18.97 29.65 21.45
CA GLY A 88 18.32 28.39 21.08
C GLY A 88 18.33 28.12 19.58
N SER A 89 19.49 27.70 19.03
CA SER A 89 19.57 27.20 17.66
C SER A 89 18.57 26.05 17.43
N SER A 90 17.57 26.29 16.59
CA SER A 90 16.40 25.44 16.37
C SER A 90 16.75 24.21 15.51
N LYS A 91 17.49 23.27 16.12
CA LYS A 91 17.83 21.98 15.53
C LYS A 91 16.55 21.26 15.11
N LYS A 92 16.49 20.88 13.82
CA LYS A 92 15.41 20.06 13.24
C LYS A 92 15.17 18.84 14.13
N PRO A 93 13.90 18.45 14.41
CA PRO A 93 13.61 17.35 15.34
C PRO A 93 14.31 16.08 14.87
N HIS A 94 15.23 15.58 15.71
CA HIS A 94 15.94 14.34 15.47
C HIS A 94 14.92 13.21 15.33
N ARG A 95 15.09 12.32 14.34
CA ARG A 95 14.33 11.06 14.35
C ARG A 95 14.69 10.34 15.65
N LEU A 96 13.72 10.16 16.55
CA LEU A 96 13.90 9.36 17.76
C LEU A 96 14.51 8.01 17.37
N ASP A 97 15.50 7.53 18.15
CA ASP A 97 16.15 6.26 17.85
C ASP A 97 15.06 5.17 17.75
N PRO A 98 15.04 4.33 16.70
CA PRO A 98 14.08 3.23 16.61
C PRO A 98 14.01 2.36 17.87
N ARG A 99 15.08 2.27 18.66
CA ARG A 99 15.18 1.56 19.95
C ARG A 99 14.64 2.35 21.15
N SER A 100 14.52 3.68 21.07
CA SER A 100 13.92 4.54 22.12
C SER A 100 12.40 4.66 21.95
N GLN A 101 11.78 3.66 21.32
CA GLN A 101 10.34 3.56 21.09
C GLN A 101 9.78 2.45 21.99
N PRO A 102 8.53 2.56 22.47
CA PRO A 102 7.85 1.47 23.15
C PRO A 102 7.92 0.14 22.37
N THR A 103 7.96 -0.99 23.06
CA THR A 103 8.28 -2.31 22.47
C THR A 103 7.16 -2.83 21.57
N ASP A 104 5.91 -2.55 21.94
CA ASP A 104 4.71 -2.65 21.12
C ASP A 104 4.83 -1.82 19.83
N VAL A 105 5.30 -0.57 19.92
CA VAL A 105 5.52 0.30 18.76
C VAL A 105 6.65 -0.24 17.87
N GLN A 106 7.67 -0.90 18.43
CA GLN A 106 8.70 -1.58 17.65
C GLN A 106 8.15 -2.82 16.92
N LEU A 107 7.35 -3.64 17.62
CA LEU A 107 6.71 -4.85 17.08
C LEU A 107 5.68 -4.53 15.99
N SER A 108 4.79 -3.56 16.24
CA SER A 108 3.84 -3.01 15.27
C SER A 108 4.53 -2.46 14.02
N LYS A 109 5.71 -1.85 14.15
CA LYS A 109 6.54 -1.43 12.99
C LYS A 109 7.21 -2.60 12.26
N ALA A 110 7.63 -3.65 12.98
CA ALA A 110 8.18 -4.86 12.38
C ALA A 110 7.13 -5.64 11.59
N LEU A 111 5.96 -5.92 12.19
CA LEU A 111 4.80 -6.52 11.54
C LEU A 111 4.35 -5.70 10.32
N SER A 112 4.21 -4.36 10.47
CA SER A 112 3.88 -3.46 9.36
C SER A 112 4.86 -3.55 8.19
N TYR A 113 6.16 -3.75 8.44
CA TYR A 113 7.13 -3.95 7.37
C TYR A 113 6.96 -5.31 6.71
N ILE A 114 6.93 -6.38 7.52
CA ILE A 114 6.92 -7.77 7.03
C ILE A 114 5.71 -8.00 6.14
N LEU A 115 4.51 -7.76 6.67
CA LEU A 115 3.25 -8.08 6.02
C LEU A 115 3.04 -7.26 4.73
N ARG A 116 3.49 -5.99 4.71
CA ARG A 116 3.20 -5.06 3.60
C ARG A 116 4.29 -5.02 2.52
N HIS A 117 5.55 -5.26 2.88
CA HIS A 117 6.72 -4.99 2.03
C HIS A 117 7.84 -6.03 2.12
N GLY A 118 7.81 -6.88 3.16
CA GLY A 118 8.97 -7.66 3.61
C GLY A 118 8.87 -9.16 3.36
N ALA A 119 7.68 -9.76 3.31
CA ALA A 119 7.48 -11.21 3.31
C ALA A 119 8.44 -11.98 2.38
N LEU A 120 8.42 -11.66 1.09
CA LEU A 120 9.26 -12.29 0.06
C LEU A 120 10.78 -12.08 0.26
N LYS A 121 11.20 -11.10 1.07
CA LYS A 121 12.61 -10.83 1.42
C LYS A 121 13.05 -11.49 2.71
N GLU A 122 12.11 -11.73 3.63
CA GLU A 122 12.33 -12.43 4.91
C GLU A 122 12.17 -13.96 4.74
N GLY A 123 11.92 -14.45 3.53
CA GLY A 123 11.69 -15.87 3.23
C GLY A 123 10.36 -16.38 3.79
N LEU A 124 9.31 -15.55 3.73
CA LEU A 124 7.95 -15.90 4.14
C LEU A 124 7.07 -16.11 2.92
N GLU A 125 6.34 -17.22 2.93
CA GLU A 125 5.23 -17.44 2.01
C GLU A 125 4.04 -16.56 2.43
N ILE A 126 3.38 -15.94 1.45
CA ILE A 126 2.24 -15.06 1.68
C ILE A 126 1.14 -15.48 0.70
N ARG A 127 -0.04 -15.74 1.24
CA ARG A 127 -1.23 -16.14 0.48
C ARG A 127 -1.74 -14.96 -0.37
N ALA A 128 -2.54 -15.28 -1.38
CA ALA A 128 -3.18 -14.28 -2.23
C ALA A 128 -4.08 -13.30 -1.44
N ASP A 129 -4.71 -13.77 -0.35
CA ASP A 129 -5.51 -12.99 0.59
C ASP A 129 -4.66 -12.13 1.57
N GLY A 130 -3.33 -12.17 1.48
CA GLY A 130 -2.38 -11.43 2.31
C GLY A 130 -1.98 -12.11 3.62
N PHE A 131 -2.53 -13.29 3.95
CA PHE A 131 -2.20 -13.99 5.20
C PHE A 131 -0.84 -14.70 5.16
N ILE A 132 -0.14 -14.65 6.30
CA ILE A 132 1.10 -15.38 6.61
C ILE A 132 0.90 -16.09 7.96
N LYS A 133 1.43 -17.32 8.11
CA LYS A 133 1.44 -18.02 9.41
C LYS A 133 2.14 -17.18 10.47
N LEU A 134 1.47 -16.97 11.60
CA LEU A 134 1.96 -16.08 12.65
C LEU A 134 3.25 -16.62 13.29
N ASP A 135 3.35 -17.94 13.49
CA ASP A 135 4.57 -18.57 14.01
C ASP A 135 5.77 -18.30 13.11
N ASP A 136 5.60 -18.34 11.79
CA ASP A 136 6.66 -18.01 10.84
C ASP A 136 7.09 -16.54 10.92
N VAL A 137 6.15 -15.62 11.12
CA VAL A 137 6.41 -14.17 11.32
C VAL A 137 7.13 -13.92 12.64
N LEU A 138 6.64 -14.50 13.74
CA LEU A 138 7.27 -14.47 15.07
C LEU A 138 8.69 -15.06 15.02
N GLN A 139 8.92 -16.05 14.14
CA GLN A 139 10.22 -16.66 13.96
C GLN A 139 11.24 -15.84 13.16
N ARG A 140 10.86 -14.75 12.47
CA ARG A 140 11.83 -13.95 11.69
C ARG A 140 12.78 -13.15 12.58
N PRO A 141 14.05 -12.93 12.18
CA PRO A 141 15.05 -12.24 13.03
C PRO A 141 14.60 -10.88 13.54
N ARG A 142 13.86 -10.12 12.71
CA ARG A 142 13.37 -8.77 13.03
C ARG A 142 12.27 -8.72 14.09
N VAL A 143 11.60 -9.85 14.35
CA VAL A 143 10.62 -9.99 15.42
C VAL A 143 11.31 -10.62 16.64
N LYS A 144 12.05 -11.73 16.45
CA LYS A 144 12.87 -12.36 17.50
C LYS A 144 13.86 -11.43 18.20
N SER A 145 14.31 -10.34 17.56
CA SER A 145 15.23 -9.36 18.13
C SER A 145 14.60 -8.29 19.04
N ILE A 146 13.26 -8.21 19.08
CA ILE A 146 12.57 -7.26 19.95
C ILE A 146 12.50 -7.87 21.35
N ASN A 147 12.91 -7.11 22.36
CA ASN A 147 12.82 -7.53 23.75
C ASN A 147 11.51 -6.97 24.31
N MET A 148 10.51 -7.83 24.51
CA MET A 148 9.28 -7.45 25.20
C MET A 148 9.55 -7.37 26.70
N ALA A 149 8.95 -6.36 27.36
CA ALA A 149 9.00 -6.23 28.81
C ALA A 149 8.09 -7.28 29.46
N GLU A 150 8.59 -7.92 30.52
CA GLU A 150 7.86 -8.92 31.28
C GLU A 150 7.51 -8.38 32.68
N SER A 151 6.33 -8.75 33.20
CA SER A 151 5.85 -8.28 34.53
C SER A 151 6.81 -8.63 35.67
N THR A 152 7.62 -9.69 35.51
CA THR A 152 8.61 -10.19 36.46
C THR A 152 9.98 -9.49 36.34
N GLY A 153 10.09 -8.43 35.52
CA GLY A 153 11.34 -7.70 35.25
C GLY A 153 12.26 -8.36 34.21
N GLY A 154 11.82 -9.46 33.60
CA GLY A 154 12.54 -10.16 32.54
C GLY A 154 12.46 -9.48 31.17
N LYS A 155 13.19 -10.06 30.21
CA LYS A 155 13.12 -9.73 28.78
C LYS A 155 12.80 -11.00 28.02
N ARG A 156 11.62 -11.05 27.41
CA ARG A 156 11.17 -12.18 26.58
C ARG A 156 11.05 -11.77 25.10
N ARG A 157 10.85 -12.75 24.23
CA ARG A 157 10.58 -12.54 22.80
C ARG A 157 9.11 -12.17 22.60
N PRO A 158 8.72 -11.62 21.43
CA PRO A 158 7.31 -11.50 21.07
C PRO A 158 6.68 -12.88 20.91
N GLU A 159 5.45 -13.00 21.40
CA GLU A 159 4.63 -14.21 21.36
C GLU A 159 3.25 -13.89 20.73
N LEU A 160 2.41 -14.92 20.56
CA LEU A 160 1.03 -14.77 20.07
C LEU A 160 0.28 -13.66 20.81
N LYS A 161 0.38 -13.60 22.15
CA LYS A 161 -0.32 -12.60 22.95
C LYS A 161 0.06 -11.17 22.56
N ASP A 162 1.35 -10.86 22.45
CA ASP A 162 1.81 -9.50 22.09
C ASP A 162 1.25 -9.03 20.75
N VAL A 163 0.99 -9.97 19.83
CA VAL A 163 0.44 -9.67 18.51
C VAL A 163 -1.08 -9.49 18.56
N LEU A 164 -1.80 -10.28 19.37
CA LEU A 164 -3.22 -10.05 19.65
C LEU A 164 -3.44 -8.70 20.35
N ASP A 165 -2.67 -8.41 21.40
CA ASP A 165 -2.68 -7.13 22.13
C ASP A 165 -2.43 -5.94 21.17
N ILE A 166 -1.57 -6.08 20.16
CA ILE A 166 -1.27 -5.06 19.11
C ILE A 166 -2.36 -4.94 18.03
N VAL A 167 -3.17 -5.97 17.83
CA VAL A 167 -4.33 -5.95 16.92
C VAL A 167 -5.51 -5.25 17.61
N GLU A 168 -5.77 -5.60 18.87
CA GLU A 168 -6.85 -5.03 19.68
C GLU A 168 -6.61 -3.55 20.01
N SER A 169 -5.41 -3.19 20.45
CA SER A 169 -5.04 -1.78 20.75
C SER A 169 -4.86 -0.89 19.51
N ASN A 170 -5.25 -1.35 18.32
CA ASN A 170 -4.92 -0.69 17.07
C ASN A 170 -5.93 0.38 16.67
N ASP A 171 -5.65 1.64 17.06
CA ASP A 171 -6.17 2.94 16.58
C ASP A 171 -6.59 3.01 15.08
N LYS A 172 -6.06 2.11 14.24
CA LYS A 172 -6.16 2.10 12.78
C LYS A 172 -6.36 0.71 12.16
N GLN A 173 -6.81 -0.29 12.93
CA GLN A 173 -7.13 -1.65 12.47
C GLN A 173 -6.13 -2.17 11.41
N ARG A 174 -4.84 -2.08 11.74
CA ARG A 174 -3.74 -2.25 10.76
C ARG A 174 -3.51 -3.69 10.32
N PHE A 175 -3.99 -4.64 11.11
CA PHE A 175 -3.70 -6.05 11.05
C PHE A 175 -5.00 -6.81 11.31
N GLU A 176 -5.17 -7.93 10.64
CA GLU A 176 -6.21 -8.90 10.93
C GLU A 176 -5.51 -10.20 11.33
N VAL A 177 -5.98 -10.81 12.42
CA VAL A 177 -5.50 -12.11 12.88
C VAL A 177 -6.67 -13.08 12.84
N ARG A 178 -6.43 -14.25 12.26
CA ARG A 178 -7.42 -15.31 12.06
C ARG A 178 -6.86 -16.61 12.59
N ARG A 179 -7.71 -17.45 13.18
CA ARG A 179 -7.37 -18.83 13.51
C ARG A 179 -7.98 -19.74 12.45
N GLU A 180 -7.17 -20.62 11.87
CA GLU A 180 -7.64 -21.69 10.98
C GLU A 180 -7.40 -23.02 11.70
N GLU A 181 -8.42 -23.90 11.70
CA GLU A 181 -8.48 -25.03 12.64
C GLU A 181 -7.33 -26.05 12.49
N ALA A 182 -6.82 -26.23 11.27
CA ALA A 182 -5.73 -27.14 10.96
C ALA A 182 -4.32 -26.50 11.04
N ASP A 183 -4.21 -25.19 10.81
CA ASP A 183 -2.92 -24.51 10.54
C ASP A 183 -2.53 -23.44 11.59
N GLY A 184 -3.36 -23.24 12.62
CA GLY A 184 -3.07 -22.37 13.75
C GLY A 184 -3.43 -20.91 13.48
N TRP A 185 -2.57 -19.98 13.91
CA TRP A 185 -2.82 -18.55 13.79
C TRP A 185 -2.16 -17.96 12.54
N TRP A 186 -2.94 -17.18 11.80
CA TRP A 186 -2.51 -16.42 10.62
C TRP A 186 -2.69 -14.92 10.86
N ILE A 187 -1.80 -14.12 10.26
CA ILE A 187 -1.85 -12.66 10.31
C ILE A 187 -1.71 -12.06 8.91
N ARG A 188 -2.50 -11.02 8.61
CA ARG A 188 -2.31 -10.15 7.45
C ARG A 188 -2.27 -8.68 7.85
N ALA A 189 -1.76 -7.83 6.96
CA ALA A 189 -2.04 -6.40 7.05
C ALA A 189 -3.37 -6.12 6.34
N VAL A 190 -4.26 -5.33 6.96
CA VAL A 190 -5.59 -5.04 6.39
C VAL A 190 -5.49 -4.19 5.11
N GLN A 191 -4.49 -3.32 5.00
CA GLN A 191 -4.38 -2.36 3.90
C GLN A 191 -2.94 -1.95 3.58
N GLY A 192 -2.70 -1.46 2.36
CA GLY A 192 -1.46 -0.79 1.96
C GLY A 192 -0.25 -1.70 1.73
N HIS A 193 -0.46 -2.78 0.98
CA HIS A 193 0.59 -3.69 0.51
C HIS A 193 1.45 -3.04 -0.61
N SER A 194 2.60 -3.66 -0.88
CA SER A 194 3.42 -3.43 -2.08
C SER A 194 3.93 -4.75 -2.69
N ILE A 195 3.30 -5.87 -2.35
CA ILE A 195 3.67 -7.22 -2.76
C ILE A 195 2.68 -7.64 -3.84
N LYS A 196 3.14 -7.78 -5.09
CA LYS A 196 2.29 -8.05 -6.25
C LYS A 196 1.53 -9.38 -6.21
N ALA A 197 1.91 -10.29 -5.32
CA ALA A 197 1.26 -11.58 -5.13
C ALA A 197 0.07 -11.53 -4.15
N VAL A 198 -0.16 -10.38 -3.50
CA VAL A 198 -1.30 -10.16 -2.60
C VAL A 198 -2.39 -9.44 -3.37
N THR A 199 -3.52 -10.13 -3.59
CA THR A 199 -4.80 -9.50 -3.90
C THR A 199 -5.16 -8.61 -2.73
N GLU A 200 -5.49 -7.34 -2.99
CA GLU A 200 -6.01 -6.49 -1.91
C GLU A 200 -7.42 -6.94 -1.51
N MET A 201 -7.95 -6.42 -0.40
CA MET A 201 -9.26 -6.84 0.10
C MET A 201 -10.37 -6.65 -0.95
N GLU A 202 -11.52 -7.29 -0.72
CA GLU A 202 -12.74 -6.98 -1.47
C GLU A 202 -13.08 -5.49 -1.27
N HIS A 203 -13.25 -4.78 -2.39
CA HIS A 203 -13.57 -3.36 -2.45
C HIS A 203 -14.76 -3.15 -3.38
N VAL A 204 -15.71 -2.31 -2.98
CA VAL A 204 -16.83 -1.90 -3.85
C VAL A 204 -16.35 -0.77 -4.77
N THR A 205 -16.64 -0.88 -6.07
CA THR A 205 -16.30 0.17 -7.04
C THR A 205 -17.20 1.39 -6.84
N LEU A 206 -16.61 2.57 -6.77
CA LEU A 206 -17.35 3.83 -6.73
C LEU A 206 -17.76 4.22 -8.15
N THR A 207 -19.07 4.39 -8.37
CA THR A 207 -19.68 4.89 -9.62
C THR A 207 -20.30 6.26 -9.35
N ARG A 208 -20.83 6.93 -10.38
CA ARG A 208 -21.51 8.23 -10.18
C ARG A 208 -22.81 8.09 -9.39
N ASP A 209 -23.44 6.93 -9.46
CA ASP A 209 -24.76 6.64 -8.91
C ASP A 209 -24.67 6.27 -7.42
N ASN A 210 -23.66 5.46 -7.04
CA ASN A 210 -23.46 5.03 -5.65
C ASN A 210 -22.61 6.00 -4.81
N LEU A 211 -22.03 7.05 -5.41
CA LEU A 211 -21.04 7.93 -4.77
C LEU A 211 -21.54 8.60 -3.48
N ASP A 212 -22.76 9.14 -3.52
CA ASP A 212 -23.37 9.86 -2.41
C ASP A 212 -23.63 8.91 -1.22
N ALA A 213 -24.25 7.76 -1.48
CA ALA A 213 -24.50 6.72 -0.48
C ALA A 213 -23.21 6.14 0.11
N LEU A 214 -22.25 5.74 -0.74
CA LEU A 214 -21.02 5.09 -0.29
C LEU A 214 -20.02 6.03 0.38
N LEU A 215 -20.07 7.35 0.12
CA LEU A 215 -19.31 8.33 0.89
C LEU A 215 -20.02 8.75 2.19
N SER A 216 -21.35 8.90 2.18
CA SER A 216 -22.14 9.29 3.36
C SER A 216 -22.27 8.18 4.42
N LEU A 217 -22.18 6.90 4.02
CA LEU A 217 -22.09 5.79 4.96
C LEU A 217 -20.93 5.99 5.95
N GLY A 218 -21.21 5.89 7.25
CA GLY A 218 -20.20 6.00 8.31
C GLY A 218 -19.14 4.90 8.23
N GLN A 219 -18.06 5.04 8.99
CA GLN A 219 -17.16 3.92 9.27
C GLN A 219 -17.63 3.21 10.53
N VAL A 220 -18.06 1.96 10.41
CA VAL A 220 -18.55 1.14 11.52
C VAL A 220 -17.54 1.13 12.67
N THR A 221 -17.96 1.63 13.82
CA THR A 221 -17.27 1.46 15.08
C THR A 221 -17.73 0.16 15.71
N SER A 222 -16.81 -0.76 15.98
CA SER A 222 -17.09 -2.00 16.71
C SER A 222 -17.32 -1.71 18.20
N LYS A 223 -18.44 -1.07 18.51
CA LYS A 223 -18.98 -0.86 19.86
C LYS A 223 -20.45 -0.47 19.84
N ASP A 224 -21.23 -1.34 20.47
CA ASP A 224 -22.45 -1.10 21.23
C ASP A 224 -23.83 -1.24 20.55
N ASP A 225 -23.95 -1.24 19.21
CA ASP A 225 -25.19 -1.62 18.49
C ASP A 225 -24.90 -2.33 17.13
N GLU A 226 -25.95 -2.92 16.51
CA GLU A 226 -26.00 -3.69 15.24
C GLU A 226 -25.57 -5.18 15.24
N ASP A 227 -26.11 -5.93 14.26
CA ASP A 227 -26.07 -7.40 14.17
C ASP A 227 -24.64 -7.96 13.94
N PRO A 228 -24.15 -8.91 14.77
CA PRO A 228 -22.78 -9.42 14.70
C PRO A 228 -22.41 -10.19 13.42
N ASN A 229 -23.35 -10.41 12.50
CA ASN A 229 -23.11 -11.12 11.24
C ASN A 229 -23.06 -10.21 9.99
N GLU A 230 -23.37 -8.90 10.08
CA GLU A 230 -23.26 -8.02 8.92
C GLU A 230 -21.86 -7.38 8.80
N SER A 231 -21.16 -7.70 7.70
CA SER A 231 -19.91 -7.05 7.34
C SER A 231 -20.19 -5.67 6.73
N LEU A 232 -19.33 -4.68 7.02
CA LEU A 232 -19.33 -3.40 6.29
C LEU A 232 -19.15 -3.59 4.77
N LEU A 233 -18.58 -4.72 4.30
CA LEU A 233 -18.61 -5.06 2.88
C LEU A 233 -20.06 -5.22 2.38
N SER A 234 -20.87 -6.01 3.08
CA SER A 234 -22.27 -6.28 2.75
C SER A 234 -23.12 -5.01 2.75
N GLN A 235 -22.89 -4.11 3.71
CA GLN A 235 -23.54 -2.79 3.75
C GLN A 235 -23.19 -1.92 2.54
N LEU A 236 -21.90 -1.91 2.14
CA LEU A 236 -21.44 -1.16 0.96
C LEU A 236 -21.98 -1.77 -0.35
N GLU A 237 -22.08 -3.10 -0.45
CA GLU A 237 -22.66 -3.79 -1.61
C GLU A 237 -24.17 -3.54 -1.70
N ALA A 238 -24.91 -3.66 -0.60
CA ALA A 238 -26.34 -3.40 -0.53
C ALA A 238 -26.67 -1.94 -0.89
N ALA A 239 -25.94 -0.98 -0.33
CA ALA A 239 -26.11 0.44 -0.66
C ALA A 239 -25.74 0.76 -2.12
N SER A 240 -24.71 0.10 -2.67
CA SER A 240 -24.37 0.22 -4.09
C SER A 240 -25.47 -0.31 -5.01
N LEU A 241 -26.09 -1.44 -4.65
CA LEU A 241 -27.19 -2.04 -5.42
C LEU A 241 -28.45 -1.17 -5.36
N GLN A 242 -28.82 -0.69 -4.17
CA GLN A 242 -29.95 0.23 -3.99
C GLN A 242 -29.79 1.51 -4.82
N ALA A 243 -28.58 2.10 -4.83
CA ALA A 243 -28.29 3.29 -5.63
C ALA A 243 -28.41 3.04 -7.15
N GLN A 244 -27.97 1.87 -7.63
CA GLN A 244 -28.14 1.48 -9.04
C GLN A 244 -29.61 1.31 -9.44
N VAL A 245 -30.43 0.69 -8.58
CA VAL A 245 -31.89 0.55 -8.83
C VAL A 245 -32.55 1.93 -8.92
N GLN A 246 -32.29 2.82 -7.96
CA GLN A 246 -32.85 4.18 -7.96
C GLN A 246 -32.42 5.02 -9.19
N ALA A 247 -31.24 4.76 -9.74
CA ALA A 247 -30.79 5.40 -10.98
C ALA A 247 -31.54 4.86 -12.21
N GLN A 248 -31.80 3.55 -12.28
CA GLN A 248 -32.58 2.93 -13.35
C GLN A 248 -34.04 3.39 -13.35
N GLU A 249 -34.69 3.49 -12.19
CA GLU A 249 -36.07 4.00 -12.07
C GLU A 249 -36.19 5.43 -12.59
N LYS A 250 -35.25 6.31 -12.21
CA LYS A 250 -35.18 7.69 -12.72
C LYS A 250 -34.92 7.76 -14.23
N GLY A 251 -34.16 6.81 -14.79
CA GLY A 251 -33.91 6.71 -16.24
C GLY A 251 -35.12 6.21 -17.06
N SER A 252 -36.05 5.48 -16.44
CA SER A 252 -37.21 4.89 -17.13
C SER A 252 -38.44 5.80 -17.17
N GLY A 253 -38.47 6.91 -16.41
CA GLY A 253 -39.62 7.81 -16.21
C GLY A 253 -39.93 8.77 -17.38
N GLY A 254 -39.92 8.30 -18.63
CA GLY A 254 -40.06 9.14 -19.82
C GLY A 254 -41.49 9.33 -20.35
N GLY A 255 -42.31 10.20 -19.74
CA GLY A 255 -43.57 10.62 -20.36
C GLY A 255 -44.63 11.30 -19.48
N GLY A 256 -44.56 12.62 -19.34
CA GLY A 256 -45.59 13.45 -18.69
C GLY A 256 -45.00 14.78 -18.23
N GLY A 257 -45.58 15.92 -18.63
CA GLY A 257 -44.92 17.23 -18.46
C GLY A 257 -45.82 18.36 -17.99
N GLY A 258 -45.18 19.47 -17.62
CA GLY A 258 -45.83 20.75 -17.30
C GLY A 258 -45.78 21.13 -15.81
N GLY A 259 -45.51 22.41 -15.54
CA GLY A 259 -45.50 23.00 -14.20
C GLY A 259 -44.08 23.33 -13.71
N GLY A 260 -43.83 24.61 -13.43
CA GLY A 260 -42.55 25.08 -12.91
C GLY A 260 -42.52 25.15 -11.37
N GLY A 261 -41.34 24.91 -10.80
CA GLY A 261 -41.04 25.13 -9.38
C GLY A 261 -39.53 25.27 -9.21
N GLY A 262 -39.06 26.38 -8.65
CA GLY A 262 -37.63 26.68 -8.50
C GLY A 262 -36.98 25.80 -7.43
N GLY A 263 -36.24 24.77 -7.86
CA GLY A 263 -35.51 23.84 -7.00
C GLY A 263 -34.03 24.20 -6.82
N GLU A 264 -33.70 25.47 -6.56
CA GLU A 264 -32.34 25.86 -6.18
C GLU A 264 -32.02 25.30 -4.78
N GLY A 265 -31.15 24.29 -4.71
CA GLY A 265 -30.87 23.60 -3.44
C GLY A 265 -30.06 22.30 -3.52
N GLY A 266 -29.74 21.79 -4.71
CA GLY A 266 -28.80 20.68 -4.87
C GLY A 266 -27.42 21.06 -4.35
N SER A 267 -26.99 20.48 -3.22
CA SER A 267 -25.83 20.92 -2.44
C SER A 267 -24.56 21.07 -3.29
N ALA A 268 -23.87 22.21 -3.15
CA ALA A 268 -22.60 22.52 -3.84
C ALA A 268 -21.38 21.80 -3.19
N GLY A 269 -21.56 20.50 -2.97
CA GLY A 269 -20.73 19.52 -2.28
C GLY A 269 -21.59 18.26 -2.06
N GLN A 270 -21.08 17.04 -2.00
CA GLN A 270 -20.13 16.63 -0.97
C GLN A 270 -19.35 15.35 -1.36
N HIS A 271 -18.90 15.23 -2.61
CA HIS A 271 -18.07 14.09 -3.06
C HIS A 271 -16.57 14.32 -2.84
N LEU A 272 -16.20 14.89 -1.68
CA LEU A 272 -14.83 15.25 -1.34
C LEU A 272 -14.17 14.20 -0.45
N VAL A 273 -12.99 13.74 -0.85
CA VAL A 273 -12.12 12.89 -0.02
C VAL A 273 -10.79 13.59 0.26
N ILE A 274 -10.17 13.28 1.40
CA ILE A 274 -9.00 14.00 1.92
C ILE A 274 -7.74 13.13 1.85
N HIS A 275 -6.68 13.69 1.26
CA HIS A 275 -5.32 13.14 1.36
C HIS A 275 -4.46 13.92 2.36
N GLY A 276 -4.02 13.26 3.43
CA GLY A 276 -3.20 13.85 4.49
C GLY A 276 -1.70 13.70 4.24
N THR A 277 -1.02 14.81 3.92
CA THR A 277 0.42 14.88 3.66
C THR A 277 1.13 15.90 4.57
N ASN A 278 2.38 16.27 4.25
CA ASN A 278 3.19 17.27 4.96
C ASN A 278 3.76 18.30 3.97
N PRO A 279 4.20 19.50 4.40
CA PRO A 279 4.59 20.59 3.51
C PRO A 279 5.65 20.18 2.45
N ALA A 280 6.78 19.60 2.87
CA ALA A 280 7.85 19.22 1.95
C ALA A 280 7.46 18.12 0.93
N ALA A 281 6.38 17.37 1.20
CA ALA A 281 5.79 16.43 0.25
C ALA A 281 4.68 17.09 -0.60
N TRP A 282 3.96 18.08 -0.07
CA TRP A 282 3.00 18.89 -0.84
C TRP A 282 3.70 19.64 -1.98
N ASP A 283 4.84 20.27 -1.70
CA ASP A 283 5.63 21.00 -2.72
C ASP A 283 6.03 20.06 -3.88
N GLN A 284 6.36 18.81 -3.55
CA GLN A 284 6.67 17.76 -4.53
C GLN A 284 5.43 17.28 -5.30
N ILE A 285 4.29 17.08 -4.62
CA ILE A 285 3.00 16.70 -5.23
C ILE A 285 2.56 17.74 -6.26
N LEU A 286 2.67 19.03 -5.93
CA LEU A 286 2.33 20.12 -6.83
C LEU A 286 3.31 20.18 -8.01
N ALA A 287 4.62 20.07 -7.76
CA ALA A 287 5.63 20.04 -8.82
C ALA A 287 5.56 18.80 -9.73
N SER A 288 5.05 17.66 -9.26
CA SER A 288 4.77 16.48 -10.08
C SER A 288 3.35 16.47 -10.70
N GLY A 289 2.58 17.55 -10.55
CA GLY A 289 1.25 17.71 -11.14
C GLY A 289 0.15 16.88 -10.49
N GLY A 290 0.38 16.23 -9.34
CA GLY A 290 -0.61 15.37 -8.69
C GLY A 290 -0.05 14.34 -7.72
N LEU A 291 -0.95 13.52 -7.17
CA LEU A 291 -0.65 12.40 -6.27
C LEU A 291 -0.34 11.12 -7.07
N LYS A 292 0.53 10.25 -6.53
CA LYS A 292 0.78 8.90 -7.05
C LYS A 292 0.76 7.85 -5.93
N PRO A 293 0.48 6.56 -6.23
CA PRO A 293 0.63 5.44 -5.27
C PRO A 293 2.04 5.29 -4.67
N MET A 294 3.06 5.85 -5.32
CA MET A 294 4.48 5.81 -4.93
C MET A 294 5.03 4.38 -4.82
N THR A 295 5.05 3.80 -3.62
CA THR A 295 5.52 2.42 -3.36
C THR A 295 4.39 1.49 -2.93
N ARG A 296 3.13 1.87 -3.16
CA ARG A 296 1.93 1.05 -2.99
C ARG A 296 1.24 0.83 -4.32
N ASN A 297 0.20 -0.01 -4.33
CA ASN A 297 -0.68 -0.18 -5.48
C ASN A 297 -1.66 1.00 -5.63
N HIS A 298 -2.19 1.52 -4.51
CA HIS A 298 -3.24 2.56 -4.49
C HIS A 298 -2.85 3.81 -3.66
N ILE A 299 -3.28 4.98 -4.13
CA ILE A 299 -3.42 6.20 -3.32
C ILE A 299 -4.52 5.93 -2.27
N HIS A 300 -4.25 6.28 -1.01
CA HIS A 300 -5.22 6.12 0.09
C HIS A 300 -5.80 7.47 0.48
N LEU A 301 -7.12 7.52 0.65
CA LEU A 301 -7.92 8.73 0.86
C LEU A 301 -8.92 8.49 2.00
N ALA A 302 -9.23 9.53 2.78
CA ALA A 302 -10.16 9.47 3.90
C ALA A 302 -11.47 10.21 3.56
N LYS A 303 -12.61 9.69 4.03
CA LYS A 303 -13.94 10.31 3.87
C LYS A 303 -14.07 11.70 4.54
N GLY A 304 -13.21 12.02 5.51
CA GLY A 304 -13.28 13.29 6.23
C GLY A 304 -12.12 13.52 7.20
N LYS A 305 -12.25 14.59 8.00
CA LYS A 305 -11.21 15.05 8.94
C LYS A 305 -11.04 14.12 10.12
N PHE A 306 -9.87 14.16 10.75
CA PHE A 306 -9.66 13.57 12.07
C PHE A 306 -10.47 14.37 13.11
N GLY A 307 -11.26 13.68 13.94
CA GLY A 307 -12.13 14.32 14.94
C GLY A 307 -13.49 14.80 14.41
N GLN A 308 -13.81 14.54 13.13
CA GLN A 308 -15.17 14.72 12.60
C GLN A 308 -16.06 13.57 13.07
N GLN A 309 -17.26 13.88 13.55
CA GLN A 309 -18.21 12.88 14.06
C GLN A 309 -18.54 11.84 12.97
N GLY A 310 -18.48 10.56 13.32
CA GLY A 310 -18.68 9.43 12.39
C GLY A 310 -17.49 9.06 11.48
N VAL A 311 -16.34 9.76 11.57
CA VAL A 311 -15.21 9.57 10.64
C VAL A 311 -13.94 9.05 11.31
N ILE A 312 -13.57 7.79 11.05
CA ILE A 312 -12.32 7.16 11.50
C ILE A 312 -11.19 7.49 10.50
N SER A 313 -10.79 8.77 10.47
CA SER A 313 -9.88 9.28 9.44
C SER A 313 -8.55 8.51 9.38
N GLY A 314 -8.35 7.77 8.29
CA GLY A 314 -7.19 6.91 8.05
C GLY A 314 -5.85 7.66 8.07
N MET A 315 -5.87 8.98 7.88
CA MET A 315 -4.73 9.90 7.89
C MET A 315 -3.85 9.78 9.16
N ARG A 316 -2.57 10.17 9.05
CA ARG A 316 -1.68 10.24 10.21
C ARG A 316 -2.02 11.47 11.05
N LYS A 317 -2.02 11.34 12.39
CA LYS A 317 -2.09 12.48 13.33
C LYS A 317 -0.99 13.56 13.06
N SER A 318 0.09 13.18 12.38
CA SER A 318 1.19 14.06 11.95
C SER A 318 1.05 14.61 10.51
N ALA A 319 -0.11 14.49 9.86
CA ALA A 319 -0.37 15.12 8.57
C ALA A 319 -0.78 16.58 8.79
N SER A 320 -0.11 17.51 8.10
CA SER A 320 -0.28 18.96 8.26
C SER A 320 -0.55 19.72 6.95
N ARG A 321 -0.88 18.96 5.90
CA ARG A 321 -1.51 19.44 4.66
C ARG A 321 -2.65 18.50 4.32
N LEU A 322 -3.87 19.02 4.18
CA LEU A 322 -5.08 18.26 3.89
C LEU A 322 -5.55 18.63 2.47
N ILE A 323 -5.25 17.78 1.48
CA ILE A 323 -5.65 17.98 0.09
C ILE A 323 -7.07 17.44 -0.08
N TYR A 324 -8.01 18.27 -0.51
CA TYR A 324 -9.38 17.87 -0.83
C TYR A 324 -9.48 17.52 -2.31
N ILE A 325 -10.06 16.37 -2.61
CA ILE A 325 -10.15 15.82 -3.97
C ILE A 325 -11.61 15.56 -4.32
N ASP A 326 -12.05 16.09 -5.45
CA ASP A 326 -13.36 15.81 -6.04
C ASP A 326 -13.35 14.44 -6.73
N VAL A 327 -14.04 13.47 -6.13
CA VAL A 327 -14.14 12.11 -6.68
C VAL A 327 -15.10 12.06 -7.88
N ALA A 328 -16.15 12.88 -7.90
CA ALA A 328 -17.15 12.89 -8.97
C ALA A 328 -16.54 13.39 -10.29
N ARG A 329 -15.68 14.42 -10.25
CA ARG A 329 -14.91 14.90 -11.40
C ARG A 329 -13.85 13.90 -11.85
N ALA A 330 -13.18 13.22 -10.92
CA ALA A 330 -12.16 12.22 -11.27
C ALA A 330 -12.79 10.95 -11.91
N LEU A 331 -13.94 10.49 -11.42
CA LEU A 331 -14.75 9.43 -12.03
C LEU A 331 -15.30 9.84 -13.42
N ALA A 332 -15.67 11.11 -13.61
CA ALA A 332 -16.14 11.62 -14.90
C ALA A 332 -15.06 11.54 -15.99
N ASP A 333 -13.80 11.79 -15.62
CA ASP A 333 -12.62 11.65 -16.49
C ASP A 333 -12.13 10.18 -16.61
N GLY A 334 -12.87 9.20 -16.05
CA GLY A 334 -12.57 7.77 -16.16
C GLY A 334 -11.55 7.23 -15.16
N ILE A 335 -11.12 8.01 -14.15
CA ILE A 335 -10.20 7.52 -13.11
C ILE A 335 -10.97 6.61 -12.14
N PRO A 336 -10.58 5.34 -11.95
CA PRO A 336 -11.30 4.42 -11.09
C PRO A 336 -11.06 4.72 -9.60
N PHE A 337 -12.12 4.58 -8.79
CA PHE A 337 -12.06 4.62 -7.33
C PHE A 337 -12.79 3.40 -6.76
N THR A 338 -12.33 2.94 -5.59
CA THR A 338 -13.00 1.89 -4.82
C THR A 338 -13.08 2.28 -3.34
N ILE A 339 -13.98 1.64 -2.61
CA ILE A 339 -14.06 1.70 -1.15
C ILE A 339 -13.84 0.31 -0.58
N SER A 340 -12.90 0.20 0.34
CA SER A 340 -12.57 -1.07 1.00
C SER A 340 -13.49 -1.38 2.18
N SER A 341 -13.56 -2.65 2.59
CA SER A 341 -14.38 -3.15 3.71
C SER A 341 -14.13 -2.51 5.09
N ASN A 342 -13.17 -1.59 5.23
CA ASN A 342 -12.98 -0.74 6.43
C ASN A 342 -13.25 0.76 6.17
N GLY A 343 -13.94 1.08 5.07
CA GLY A 343 -14.37 2.42 4.68
C GLY A 343 -13.29 3.36 4.15
N VAL A 344 -12.07 2.86 3.90
CA VAL A 344 -11.00 3.65 3.27
C VAL A 344 -11.23 3.71 1.76
N VAL A 345 -11.16 4.94 1.20
CA VAL A 345 -11.28 5.18 -0.24
C VAL A 345 -9.91 5.02 -0.90
N LEU A 346 -9.88 4.32 -2.03
CA LEU A 346 -8.69 3.94 -2.78
C LEU A 346 -8.83 4.33 -4.25
N THR A 347 -7.71 4.65 -4.88
CA THR A 347 -7.62 4.80 -6.35
C THR A 347 -6.19 4.48 -6.80
N PRO A 348 -5.98 3.82 -7.95
CA PRO A 348 -4.64 3.65 -8.52
C PRO A 348 -4.13 4.95 -9.16
N GLY A 349 -4.97 5.99 -9.26
CA GLY A 349 -4.77 7.12 -10.17
C GLY A 349 -5.12 6.76 -11.61
N ASP A 350 -4.88 7.67 -12.55
CA ASP A 350 -5.12 7.44 -13.97
C ASP A 350 -4.14 6.38 -14.54
N PRO A 351 -4.62 5.23 -15.05
CA PRO A 351 -3.76 4.21 -15.65
C PRO A 351 -3.00 4.69 -16.89
N ALA A 352 -3.54 5.65 -17.65
CA ALA A 352 -2.88 6.23 -18.82
C ALA A 352 -1.77 7.23 -18.44
N ALA A 353 -1.78 7.76 -17.20
CA ALA A 353 -0.80 8.71 -16.69
C ALA A 353 0.14 8.12 -15.60
N ASP A 354 0.42 6.80 -15.65
CA ASP A 354 1.30 6.10 -14.69
C ASP A 354 0.80 6.27 -13.24
N GLY A 355 -0.50 6.08 -13.02
CA GLY A 355 -1.14 6.19 -11.70
C GLY A 355 -1.16 7.61 -11.12
N LEU A 356 -1.13 8.65 -11.97
CA LEU A 356 -1.25 10.03 -11.52
C LEU A 356 -2.71 10.38 -11.23
N LEU A 357 -3.01 10.83 -10.02
CA LEU A 357 -4.23 11.56 -9.69
C LEU A 357 -3.91 13.05 -9.76
N HIS A 358 -4.20 13.64 -10.92
CA HIS A 358 -3.78 15.00 -11.28
C HIS A 358 -4.39 16.08 -10.37
N SER A 359 -3.61 17.13 -10.09
CA SER A 359 -4.03 18.31 -9.33
C SER A 359 -5.29 19.02 -9.82
N ARG A 360 -5.78 18.77 -11.05
CA ARG A 360 -7.02 19.37 -11.57
C ARG A 360 -8.28 18.97 -10.77
N TYR A 361 -8.23 17.87 -10.02
CA TYR A 361 -9.29 17.42 -9.12
C TYR A 361 -9.13 17.92 -7.68
N PHE A 362 -8.04 18.63 -7.36
CA PHE A 362 -7.84 19.18 -6.03
C PHE A 362 -8.70 20.44 -5.89
N VAL A 363 -9.64 20.44 -4.95
CA VAL A 363 -10.55 21.57 -4.72
C VAL A 363 -9.87 22.65 -3.87
N ARG A 364 -9.07 22.24 -2.89
CA ARG A 364 -8.21 23.11 -2.05
C ARG A 364 -7.22 22.27 -1.24
N VAL A 365 -6.26 22.93 -0.59
CA VAL A 365 -5.44 22.36 0.48
C VAL A 365 -5.57 23.22 1.73
N GLU A 366 -5.82 22.58 2.88
CA GLU A 366 -5.83 23.22 4.20
C GLU A 366 -4.58 22.86 5.02
N ASP A 367 -4.23 23.71 6.00
CA ASP A 367 -3.35 23.34 7.12
C ASP A 367 -4.12 22.60 8.25
N GLN A 368 -3.48 22.39 9.41
CA GLN A 368 -4.14 21.73 10.56
C GLN A 368 -5.17 22.59 11.27
N ASN A 369 -5.13 23.92 11.07
CA ASN A 369 -6.04 24.88 11.68
C ASN A 369 -7.27 25.13 10.78
N GLY A 370 -7.26 24.61 9.55
CA GLY A 370 -8.30 24.84 8.53
C GLY A 370 -8.02 26.02 7.61
N ASN A 371 -6.86 26.68 7.72
CA ASN A 371 -6.49 27.76 6.80
C ASN A 371 -6.25 27.19 5.40
N VAL A 372 -6.87 27.76 4.37
CA VAL A 372 -6.56 27.40 2.98
C VAL A 372 -5.15 27.89 2.63
N VAL A 373 -4.27 26.96 2.29
CA VAL A 373 -2.88 27.22 1.89
C VAL A 373 -2.66 27.07 0.38
N TRP A 374 -3.65 26.54 -0.34
CA TRP A 374 -3.69 26.49 -1.81
C TRP A 374 -5.14 26.27 -2.27
N SER A 375 -5.51 26.90 -3.37
CA SER A 375 -6.68 26.59 -4.19
C SER A 375 -6.25 26.54 -5.66
N PRO A 376 -7.06 25.96 -6.57
CA PRO A 376 -6.94 26.25 -7.98
C PRO A 376 -6.95 27.77 -8.23
N SER A 377 -6.29 28.18 -9.31
CA SER A 377 -6.62 29.44 -9.97
C SER A 377 -7.99 29.28 -10.64
N GLU A 378 -8.80 30.34 -10.62
CA GLU A 378 -10.01 30.47 -11.45
C GLU A 378 -9.65 30.69 -12.93
#